data_AF-A0A075ICN7-F1
#
_entry.id   AF-A0A075ICN7-F1
#
_cell.length_a   1.000
_cell.length_b   1.000
_cell.length_c   1.000
_cell.angle_alpha   90.00
_cell.angle_beta   90.00
_cell.angle_gamma   90.00
#
_symmetry.space_group_name_H-M   'P 1'
#
loop_
_entity.id
_entity.type
_entity.pdbx_description
1 polymer ?
#
loop_
_entity_poly.entity_id
_entity_poly.type
_entity_poly.pdbx_seq_one_letter_code
_entity_poly.pdbx_strand_id
1 'polypeptide(L)'
;MISERGRMSGALGIACFLFWWVAVHMGGESLGDSDLPASMIGDFNYYRLTLVVPALALVATILLTMGREKGQSLTSNAGGVLAVLALFLVLEPLGRMTLLGDLDTQTALTASGRLAIIATLIHLATKMMVDSILLEWVRGSMMSMDIDVLPTERQDSVIEGHADEAPPLV
;
A
#
# COMPACT_ATOMS: atom_id res chain seq x y z
N MET A 1 6.68 10.78 -11.88
CA MET A 1 7.03 9.47 -11.27
C MET A 1 7.02 9.48 -9.73
N ILE A 2 7.94 10.15 -9.03
CA ILE A 2 7.96 10.14 -7.54
C ILE A 2 6.77 10.90 -6.91
N SER A 3 6.57 12.15 -7.35
CA SER A 3 5.48 13.02 -6.88
C SER A 3 4.10 12.48 -7.28
N GLU A 4 4.05 11.68 -8.34
CA GLU A 4 2.82 11.11 -8.87
C GLU A 4 2.27 9.98 -8.00
N ARG A 5 3.15 9.08 -7.51
CA ARG A 5 2.76 8.01 -6.58
C ARG A 5 2.36 8.56 -5.21
N GLY A 6 3.07 9.58 -4.71
CA GLY A 6 2.70 10.30 -3.48
C GLY A 6 1.39 11.08 -3.61
N ARG A 7 1.11 11.71 -4.76
CA ARG A 7 -0.18 12.37 -5.01
C ARG A 7 -1.32 11.37 -5.11
N MET A 8 -1.09 10.23 -5.77
CA MET A 8 -2.09 9.18 -5.92
C MET A 8 -2.41 8.48 -4.60
N SER A 9 -1.43 8.26 -3.72
CA SER A 9 -1.69 7.72 -2.38
C SER A 9 -2.54 8.67 -1.54
N GLY A 10 -2.24 9.98 -1.57
CA GLY A 10 -3.04 11.00 -0.89
C GLY A 10 -4.48 11.06 -1.42
N ALA A 11 -4.65 11.02 -2.75
CA ALA A 11 -5.97 10.99 -3.38
C ALA A 11 -6.77 9.73 -3.01
N LEU A 12 -6.14 8.56 -2.97
CA LEU A 12 -6.78 7.32 -2.53
C LEU A 12 -7.11 7.35 -1.03
N GLY A 13 -6.25 7.95 -0.20
CA GLY A 13 -6.48 8.12 1.23
C GLY A 13 -7.70 8.98 1.52
N ILE A 14 -7.82 10.15 0.86
CA ILE A 14 -8.99 11.01 1.04
C ILE A 14 -10.25 10.38 0.44
N ALA A 15 -10.15 9.68 -0.71
CA ALA A 15 -11.27 8.94 -1.29
C ALA A 15 -11.76 7.84 -0.35
N CYS A 16 -10.85 7.12 0.31
CA CYS A 16 -11.18 6.12 1.33
C CYS A 16 -11.93 6.75 2.51
N PHE A 17 -11.43 7.88 3.03
CA PHE A 17 -12.07 8.59 4.12
C PHE A 17 -13.48 9.08 3.75
N LEU A 18 -13.64 9.69 2.58
CA LEU A 18 -14.94 10.15 2.09
C LEU A 18 -15.90 8.99 1.85
N PHE A 19 -15.42 7.89 1.30
CA PHE A 19 -16.22 6.68 1.12
C PHE A 19 -16.67 6.11 2.47
N TRP A 20 -15.77 5.96 3.44
CA TRP A 20 -16.11 5.51 4.79
C TRP A 20 -17.16 6.43 5.44
N TRP A 21 -16.95 7.75 5.33
CA TRP A 21 -17.89 8.74 5.86
C TRP A 21 -19.29 8.56 5.28
N VAL A 22 -19.42 8.49 3.96
CA VAL A 22 -20.73 8.38 3.31
C VAL A 22 -21.35 6.99 3.50
N ALA A 23 -20.58 5.93 3.27
CA ALA A 23 -21.10 4.56 3.22
C ALA A 23 -21.33 3.93 4.60
N VAL A 24 -20.65 4.43 5.64
CA VAL A 24 -20.74 3.90 7.00
C VAL A 24 -21.32 4.93 7.95
N HIS A 25 -20.70 6.10 8.07
CA HIS A 25 -21.12 7.05 9.10
C HIS A 25 -22.50 7.67 8.81
N MET A 26 -22.75 8.07 7.56
CA MET A 26 -24.06 8.60 7.13
C MET A 26 -25.02 7.50 6.65
N GLY A 27 -24.48 6.46 6.02
CA GLY A 27 -25.28 5.37 5.44
C GLY A 27 -25.71 4.29 6.42
N GLY A 28 -25.15 4.22 7.63
CA GLY A 28 -25.27 3.05 8.49
C GLY A 28 -26.71 2.65 8.85
N GLU A 29 -27.55 3.61 9.24
CA GLU A 29 -28.96 3.31 9.56
C GLU A 29 -29.77 2.89 8.32
N SER A 30 -29.53 3.54 7.18
CA SER A 30 -30.23 3.25 5.92
C SER A 30 -29.82 1.93 5.27
N LEU A 31 -28.63 1.42 5.59
CA LEU A 31 -28.07 0.17 5.05
C LEU A 31 -28.21 -1.03 6.00
N GLY A 32 -28.94 -0.88 7.11
CA GLY A 32 -29.26 -1.98 8.02
C GLY A 32 -28.11 -2.41 8.93
N ASP A 33 -27.18 -1.50 9.27
CA ASP A 33 -26.01 -1.81 10.13
C ASP A 33 -26.41 -2.32 11.52
N SER A 34 -27.61 -1.98 12.01
CA SER A 34 -28.18 -2.45 13.28
C SER A 34 -28.61 -3.92 13.27
N ASP A 35 -28.92 -4.46 12.09
CA ASP A 35 -29.44 -5.82 11.94
C ASP A 35 -28.30 -6.83 11.74
N LEU A 36 -27.05 -6.35 11.62
CA LEU A 36 -25.88 -7.20 11.54
C LEU A 36 -25.48 -7.74 12.92
N PRO A 37 -25.34 -9.07 13.08
CA PRO A 37 -24.82 -9.65 14.29
C PRO A 37 -23.36 -9.24 14.50
N ALA A 38 -22.94 -9.11 15.76
CA ALA A 38 -21.56 -8.79 16.11
C ALA A 38 -20.59 -9.85 15.56
N SER A 39 -19.36 -9.44 15.21
CA SER A 39 -18.36 -10.33 14.60
C SER A 39 -18.06 -11.55 15.46
N MET A 40 -17.88 -12.71 14.84
CA MET A 40 -17.43 -13.95 15.47
C MET A 40 -16.05 -13.79 16.11
N ILE A 41 -15.21 -12.90 15.58
CA ILE A 41 -13.89 -12.60 16.12
C ILE A 41 -13.93 -11.23 16.80
N GLY A 42 -13.84 -11.26 18.13
CA GLY A 42 -13.71 -10.05 18.95
C GLY A 42 -15.02 -9.33 19.27
N ASP A 43 -16.17 -9.90 18.92
CA ASP A 43 -17.51 -9.39 19.27
C ASP A 43 -17.72 -7.91 18.89
N PHE A 44 -17.18 -7.53 17.72
CA PHE A 44 -17.24 -6.17 17.24
C PHE A 44 -18.56 -5.89 16.52
N ASN A 45 -19.21 -4.78 16.87
CA ASN A 45 -20.28 -4.19 16.05
C ASN A 45 -19.70 -3.81 14.66
N TYR A 46 -20.55 -3.87 13.63
CA TYR A 46 -20.21 -3.47 12.26
C TYR A 46 -19.48 -2.12 12.19
N TYR A 47 -19.94 -1.09 12.91
CA TYR A 47 -19.24 0.20 12.93
C TYR A 47 -17.77 0.07 13.36
N ARG A 48 -17.48 -0.73 14.39
CA ARG A 48 -16.10 -1.00 14.83
C ARG A 48 -15.32 -1.82 13.81
N LEU A 49 -15.95 -2.79 13.15
CA LEU A 49 -15.30 -3.55 12.07
C LEU A 49 -14.82 -2.60 10.96
N THR A 50 -15.59 -1.58 10.60
CA THR A 50 -15.17 -0.61 9.57
C THR A 50 -13.94 0.22 9.94
N LEU A 51 -13.54 0.25 11.22
CA LEU A 51 -12.31 0.90 11.68
C LEU A 51 -11.17 -0.12 11.86
N VAL A 52 -11.49 -1.30 12.39
CA VAL A 52 -10.52 -2.36 12.67
C VAL A 52 -9.98 -2.98 11.38
N VAL A 53 -10.84 -3.25 10.40
CA VAL A 53 -10.46 -3.84 9.11
C VAL A 53 -9.44 -2.97 8.35
N PRO A 54 -9.67 -1.67 8.11
CA PRO A 54 -8.66 -0.84 7.46
C PRO A 54 -7.38 -0.65 8.29
N ALA A 55 -7.48 -0.60 9.62
CA ALA A 55 -6.29 -0.54 10.47
C ALA A 55 -5.44 -1.81 10.33
N LEU A 56 -6.07 -2.99 10.33
CA LEU A 56 -5.42 -4.27 10.07
C LEU A 56 -4.79 -4.29 8.67
N ALA A 57 -5.55 -3.89 7.64
CA ALA A 57 -5.05 -3.86 6.27
C ALA A 57 -3.86 -2.91 6.11
N LEU A 58 -3.86 -1.74 6.77
CA LEU A 58 -2.75 -0.80 6.79
C LEU A 58 -1.51 -1.46 7.41
N VAL A 59 -1.63 -2.00 8.63
CA VAL A 59 -0.48 -2.61 9.33
C VAL A 59 0.06 -3.83 8.57
N ALA A 60 -0.83 -4.69 8.07
CA ALA A 60 -0.47 -5.82 7.23
C ALA A 60 0.33 -5.38 5.99
N THR A 61 -0.14 -4.32 5.31
CA THR A 61 0.51 -3.80 4.10
C THR A 61 1.90 -3.25 4.41
N ILE A 62 2.07 -2.52 5.52
CA ILE A 62 3.39 -2.02 5.95
C ILE A 62 4.33 -3.19 6.23
N LEU A 63 3.89 -4.17 7.02
CA LEU A 63 4.72 -5.32 7.39
C LEU A 63 5.12 -6.18 6.19
N LEU A 64 4.21 -6.37 5.24
CA LEU A 64 4.50 -7.09 4.00
C LEU A 64 5.51 -6.35 3.13
N THR A 65 5.38 -5.03 3.02
CA THR A 65 6.30 -4.20 2.22
C THR A 65 7.69 -4.15 2.87
N MET A 66 7.76 -3.86 4.17
CA MET A 66 9.02 -3.83 4.92
C MET A 66 9.69 -5.21 5.01
N GLY A 67 8.91 -6.28 5.22
CA GLY A 67 9.42 -7.64 5.30
C GLY A 67 10.07 -8.11 3.99
N ARG A 68 9.50 -7.70 2.86
CA ARG A 68 10.09 -7.94 1.53
C ARG A 68 11.43 -7.23 1.35
N GLU A 69 11.53 -5.98 1.79
CA GLU A 69 12.73 -5.15 1.59
C GLU A 69 13.90 -5.57 2.49
N LYS A 70 13.61 -5.96 3.74
CA LYS A 70 14.63 -6.39 4.69
C LYS A 70 14.98 -7.88 4.60
N GLY A 71 14.27 -8.66 3.79
CA GLY A 71 14.44 -10.13 3.71
C GLY A 71 14.10 -10.85 5.02
N GLN A 72 13.36 -10.21 5.93
CA GLN A 72 13.04 -10.76 7.25
C GLN A 72 11.76 -11.59 7.19
N SER A 73 11.91 -12.91 7.35
CA SER A 73 10.79 -13.87 7.27
C SER A 73 9.73 -13.64 8.35
N LEU A 74 10.12 -13.26 9.57
CA LEU A 74 9.18 -13.09 10.68
C LEU A 74 8.20 -11.94 10.44
N THR A 75 8.70 -10.78 10.00
CA THR A 75 7.87 -9.60 9.71
C THR A 75 6.95 -9.82 8.52
N SER A 76 7.42 -10.55 7.49
CA SER A 76 6.60 -10.90 6.33
C SER A 76 5.49 -11.89 6.71
N ASN A 77 5.78 -12.89 7.55
CA ASN A 77 4.77 -13.83 8.04
C ASN A 77 3.72 -13.14 8.91
N ALA A 78 4.14 -12.27 9.84
CA ALA A 78 3.22 -11.50 10.67
C ALA A 78 2.27 -10.64 9.82
N GLY A 79 2.81 -9.95 8.79
CA GLY A 79 1.99 -9.21 7.82
C GLY A 79 1.02 -10.10 7.05
N GLY A 80 1.43 -11.32 6.67
CA GLY A 80 0.58 -12.30 6.01
C GLY A 80 -0.58 -12.77 6.90
N VAL A 81 -0.33 -13.08 8.17
CA VAL A 81 -1.38 -13.46 9.13
C VAL A 81 -2.40 -12.34 9.31
N LEU A 82 -1.94 -11.10 9.45
CA LEU A 82 -2.83 -9.94 9.56
C LEU A 82 -3.62 -9.69 8.27
N ALA A 83 -3.03 -9.91 7.10
CA ALA A 83 -3.73 -9.79 5.82
C ALA A 83 -4.84 -10.84 5.67
N VAL A 84 -4.57 -12.09 6.07
CA VAL A 84 -5.58 -13.16 6.07
C VAL A 84 -6.69 -12.86 7.08
N LEU A 85 -6.34 -12.34 8.26
CA LEU A 85 -7.33 -11.93 9.25
C LEU A 85 -8.23 -10.79 8.73
N ALA A 86 -7.64 -9.78 8.10
CA ALA A 86 -8.40 -8.69 7.49
C ALA A 86 -9.34 -9.21 6.38
N LEU A 87 -8.84 -10.12 5.53
CA LEU A 87 -9.63 -10.75 4.48
C LEU A 87 -10.79 -11.58 5.05
N PHE A 88 -10.55 -12.32 6.13
CA PHE A 88 -11.60 -13.06 6.82
C PHE A 88 -12.71 -12.13 7.30
N LEU A 89 -12.37 -11.02 7.98
CA LEU A 89 -13.36 -10.05 8.48
C LEU A 89 -14.15 -9.37 7.35
N VAL A 90 -13.53 -9.16 6.18
CA VAL A 90 -14.24 -8.67 4.98
C VAL A 90 -15.24 -9.69 4.46
N LEU A 91 -14.88 -10.97 4.45
CA LEU A 91 -15.72 -12.07 3.94
C LEU A 91 -16.74 -12.57 4.97
N GLU A 92 -16.59 -12.22 6.24
CA GLU A 92 -17.42 -12.71 7.33
C GLU A 92 -18.94 -12.53 7.09
N PRO A 93 -19.45 -11.36 6.63
CA PRO A 93 -20.87 -11.21 6.35
C PRO A 93 -21.37 -12.17 5.26
N LEU A 94 -20.55 -12.44 4.24
CA LEU A 94 -20.86 -13.42 3.18
C LEU A 94 -20.79 -14.86 3.70
N GLY A 95 -19.83 -15.16 4.57
CA GLY A 95 -19.71 -16.44 5.25
C GLY A 95 -20.95 -16.73 6.10
N ARG A 96 -21.44 -15.73 6.83
CA ARG A 96 -22.67 -15.86 7.63
C ARG A 96 -23.91 -16.08 6.77
N MET A 97 -24.03 -15.38 5.64
CA MET A 97 -25.11 -15.64 4.68
C MET A 97 -25.06 -17.07 4.12
N THR A 98 -23.89 -17.52 3.66
CA THR A 98 -23.77 -18.77 2.89
C THR A 98 -23.66 -20.02 3.76
N LEU A 99 -23.05 -19.93 4.94
CA LEU A 99 -22.76 -21.06 5.82
C LEU A 99 -23.71 -21.14 7.02
N LEU A 100 -24.14 -20.00 7.58
CA LEU A 100 -25.04 -19.97 8.74
C LEU A 100 -26.49 -19.68 8.35
N GLY A 101 -26.73 -18.93 7.26
CA GLY A 101 -28.08 -18.56 6.82
C GLY A 101 -28.73 -17.46 7.66
N ASP A 102 -27.96 -16.79 8.52
CA ASP A 102 -28.48 -15.83 9.51
C ASP A 102 -28.72 -14.42 8.93
N LEU A 103 -28.30 -14.16 7.69
CA LEU A 103 -28.32 -12.83 7.08
C LEU A 103 -29.00 -12.83 5.72
N ASP A 104 -29.78 -11.78 5.47
CA ASP A 104 -30.30 -11.52 4.12
C ASP A 104 -29.16 -11.27 3.13
N THR A 105 -29.39 -11.71 1.90
CA THR A 105 -28.43 -11.68 0.80
C THR A 105 -28.00 -10.25 0.46
N GLN A 106 -28.93 -9.30 0.46
CA GLN A 106 -28.64 -7.91 0.15
C GLN A 106 -27.80 -7.27 1.25
N THR A 107 -28.16 -7.50 2.52
CA THR A 107 -27.44 -6.95 3.68
C THR A 107 -26.02 -7.50 3.80
N ALA A 108 -25.83 -8.80 3.60
CA ALA A 108 -24.51 -9.42 3.63
C ALA A 108 -23.60 -8.89 2.52
N LEU A 109 -24.13 -8.73 1.31
CA LEU A 109 -23.38 -8.24 0.15
C LEU A 109 -23.00 -6.77 0.31
N THR A 110 -23.91 -5.92 0.79
CA THR A 110 -23.60 -4.49 1.01
C THR A 110 -22.61 -4.29 2.16
N ALA A 111 -22.71 -5.07 3.24
CA ALA A 111 -21.76 -5.04 4.34
C ALA A 111 -20.35 -5.48 3.90
N SER A 112 -20.23 -6.66 3.28
CA SER A 112 -18.95 -7.17 2.80
C SER A 112 -18.35 -6.28 1.70
N GLY A 113 -19.17 -5.77 0.78
CA GLY A 113 -18.73 -4.86 -0.28
C GLY A 113 -18.11 -3.57 0.26
N ARG A 114 -18.75 -2.94 1.25
CA ARG A 114 -18.21 -1.73 1.91
C ARG A 114 -16.88 -2.02 2.58
N LEU A 115 -16.79 -3.11 3.35
CA LEU A 115 -15.53 -3.53 3.99
C LEU A 115 -14.43 -3.81 2.98
N ALA A 116 -14.75 -4.50 1.87
CA ALA A 116 -13.81 -4.81 0.80
C ALA A 116 -13.27 -3.56 0.11
N ILE A 117 -14.14 -2.59 -0.19
CA ILE A 117 -13.75 -1.31 -0.81
C ILE A 117 -12.80 -0.55 0.11
N ILE A 118 -13.16 -0.40 1.39
CA ILE A 118 -12.33 0.30 2.40
C ILE A 118 -10.97 -0.39 2.55
N ALA A 119 -10.95 -1.71 2.71
CA ALA A 119 -9.73 -2.50 2.84
C ALA A 119 -8.83 -2.40 1.59
N THR A 120 -9.42 -2.40 0.39
CA THR A 120 -8.66 -2.31 -0.86
C THR A 120 -8.10 -0.90 -1.05
N LEU A 121 -8.89 0.14 -0.79
CA LEU A 121 -8.45 1.53 -0.90
C LEU A 121 -7.29 1.82 0.07
N ILE A 122 -7.40 1.37 1.32
CA ILE A 122 -6.31 1.60 2.29
C ILE A 122 -5.05 0.79 1.93
N HIS A 123 -5.20 -0.44 1.43
CA HIS A 123 -4.08 -1.25 0.96
C HIS A 123 -3.34 -0.55 -0.19
N LEU A 124 -4.07 -0.10 -1.21
CA LEU A 124 -3.49 0.60 -2.36
C LEU A 124 -2.86 1.94 -1.97
N ALA A 125 -3.55 2.74 -1.14
CA ALA A 125 -3.02 4.01 -0.63
C ALA A 125 -1.72 3.80 0.14
N THR A 126 -1.69 2.84 1.06
CA THR A 126 -0.52 2.54 1.90
C THR A 126 0.64 2.04 1.04
N LYS A 127 0.38 1.11 0.11
CA LYS A 127 1.41 0.59 -0.80
C LYS A 127 2.05 1.72 -1.61
N MET A 128 1.26 2.58 -2.23
CA MET A 128 1.76 3.71 -3.01
C MET A 128 2.50 4.75 -2.16
N MET A 129 2.07 4.95 -0.92
CA MET A 129 2.74 5.83 0.03
C MET A 129 4.14 5.31 0.38
N VAL A 130 4.24 4.03 0.76
CA VAL A 130 5.54 3.41 1.09
C VAL A 130 6.46 3.44 -0.11
N ASP A 131 5.95 3.10 -1.30
CA ASP A 131 6.72 3.16 -2.55
C ASP A 131 7.29 4.58 -2.81
N SER A 132 6.51 5.63 -2.55
CA SER A 132 6.95 7.02 -2.72
C SER A 132 8.05 7.40 -1.74
N ILE A 133 7.89 7.02 -0.46
CA ILE A 133 8.89 7.28 0.59
C ILE A 133 10.20 6.56 0.28
N LEU A 134 10.13 5.32 -0.17
CA LEU A 134 11.30 4.50 -0.51
C LEU A 134 12.08 5.14 -1.66
N LEU A 135 11.39 5.61 -2.70
CA LEU A 135 12.04 6.29 -3.81
C LEU A 135 12.69 7.61 -3.38
N GLU A 136 12.04 8.36 -2.48
CA GLU A 136 12.57 9.62 -1.97
C GLU A 136 13.85 9.38 -1.16
N TRP A 137 13.83 8.35 -0.32
CA TRP A 137 14.99 7.90 0.43
C TRP A 137 16.12 7.41 -0.50
N VAL A 138 15.82 6.60 -1.51
CA VAL A 138 16.83 6.12 -2.50
C VAL A 138 17.47 7.31 -3.23
N ARG A 139 16.66 8.27 -3.69
CA ARG A 139 17.19 9.49 -4.34
C ARG A 139 18.09 10.28 -3.41
N GLY A 140 17.68 10.47 -2.15
CA GLY A 140 18.50 11.13 -1.14
C GLY A 140 19.81 10.39 -0.88
N SER A 141 19.76 9.07 -0.77
CA SER A 141 20.95 8.24 -0.59
C SER A 141 21.93 8.37 -1.76
N MET A 142 21.45 8.35 -3.00
CA MET A 142 22.29 8.53 -4.19
C MET A 142 22.94 9.92 -4.25
N MET A 143 22.27 10.96 -3.78
CA MET A 143 22.83 12.32 -3.72
C MET A 143 23.84 12.50 -2.59
N SER A 144 23.72 11.71 -1.51
CA SER A 144 24.61 11.79 -0.34
C SER A 144 25.85 10.92 -0.44
N MET A 145 25.82 9.86 -1.27
CA MET A 145 27.01 9.07 -1.56
C MET A 145 27.84 9.78 -2.62
N ASP A 146 29.04 10.23 -2.24
CA ASP A 146 30.09 10.75 -3.12
C ASP A 146 30.72 9.61 -3.95
N ILE A 147 29.89 8.83 -4.64
CA ILE A 147 30.36 7.82 -5.59
C ILE A 147 30.32 8.48 -6.96
N ASP A 148 31.50 8.87 -7.42
CA ASP A 148 31.74 9.39 -8.76
C ASP A 148 31.49 8.24 -9.77
N VAL A 149 30.25 8.15 -10.28
CA VAL A 149 29.87 7.15 -11.32
C VAL A 149 30.40 7.58 -12.70
N LEU A 150 31.02 8.75 -12.80
CA LEU A 150 31.79 9.17 -13.95
C LEU A 150 33.27 8.94 -13.63
N PRO A 151 33.98 8.08 -14.39
CA PRO A 151 35.41 7.96 -14.19
C PRO A 151 36.05 9.31 -14.55
N THR A 152 36.48 10.05 -13.54
CA THR A 152 37.42 11.17 -13.69
C THR A 152 38.78 10.60 -14.08
N GLU A 153 38.94 10.19 -15.35
CA GLU A 153 40.21 9.79 -15.94
C GLU A 153 40.22 10.21 -17.43
N ARG A 154 40.31 11.52 -17.69
CA ARG A 154 41.21 12.09 -18.73
C ARG A 154 41.37 13.62 -18.62
N GLN A 155 41.82 14.08 -17.47
CA GLN A 155 42.61 15.30 -17.25
C GLN A 155 43.59 14.86 -16.16
N ASP A 156 44.74 14.25 -16.46
CA ASP A 156 45.90 14.90 -17.05
C ASP A 156 46.91 13.87 -17.61
N SER A 157 47.32 14.06 -18.86
CA SER A 157 48.72 13.90 -19.26
C SER A 157 48.95 14.64 -20.57
N VAL A 158 49.14 15.95 -20.42
CA VAL A 158 49.96 16.73 -21.35
C VAL A 158 51.31 16.02 -21.48
N ILE A 159 51.84 15.97 -22.71
CA ILE A 159 53.10 15.36 -23.19
C ILE A 159 52.92 13.97 -23.84
N GLU A 160 52.43 13.96 -25.08
CA GLU A 160 52.92 13.03 -26.11
C GLU A 160 52.87 13.72 -27.49
N GLY A 161 54.02 14.28 -27.87
CA GLY A 161 54.53 14.40 -29.24
C GLY A 161 53.68 15.09 -30.32
N HIS A 162 53.87 16.39 -30.48
CA HIS A 162 53.88 17.02 -31.82
C HIS A 162 55.04 16.47 -32.65
N ALA A 163 54.88 15.31 -33.30
CA ALA A 163 55.82 14.83 -34.31
C ALA A 163 55.13 13.82 -35.26
N ASP A 164 54.54 14.36 -36.33
CA ASP A 164 54.48 13.81 -37.69
C ASP A 164 53.20 14.25 -38.41
N GLU A 165 53.04 15.56 -38.60
CA GLU A 165 52.47 16.05 -39.85
C GLU A 165 53.58 16.02 -40.91
N ALA A 166 53.73 14.88 -41.58
CA ALA A 166 54.47 14.83 -42.85
C ALA A 166 53.46 15.02 -43.99
N PRO A 167 53.54 16.12 -44.77
CA PRO A 167 52.66 16.30 -45.93
C PRO A 167 53.03 15.27 -47.02
N PRO A 168 52.04 14.76 -47.80
CA PRO A 168 52.35 13.85 -48.90
C PRO A 168 53.22 14.57 -49.95
N LEU A 169 54.36 13.97 -50.26
CA LEU A 169 55.25 14.39 -51.33
C LEU A 169 54.58 14.11 -52.70
N VAL A 170 54.33 15.19 -53.44
CA VAL A 170 54.11 15.35 -54.90
C VAL A 170 53.19 14.35 -55.62
#